data_AF-A0A1F9LA87-F1
#
_entry.id   AF-A0A1F9LA87-F1
#
_cell.length_a   1.000
_cell.length_b   1.000
_cell.length_c   1.000
_cell.angle_alpha   90.00
_cell.angle_beta   90.00
_cell.angle_gamma   90.00
#
_symmetry.space_group_name_H-M   'P 1'
#
loop_
_entity.id
_entity.type
_entity.pdbx_description
1 polymer ?
#
loop_
_entity_poly.entity_id
_entity_poly.type
_entity_poly.pdbx_seq_one_letter_code
_entity_poly.pdbx_strand_id
1 'polypeptide(L)'
;MKSIQAEFQKDPREIKIKAGAQQEDWPQVCRRFNDDVERVCDVTGIESYTGLYQCFDEKNKGVFYLVEEDNTLARLKRRHFLENIGIKH
;
A
#
# COMPACT_ATOMS: atom_id res chain seq x y z
N MET A 1 -0.35 10.02 6.81
CA MET A 1 -0.24 8.95 5.80
C MET A 1 -1.61 8.33 5.67
N LYS A 2 -2.16 8.27 4.46
CA LYS A 2 -3.51 7.73 4.25
C LYS A 2 -3.41 6.23 4.03
N SER A 3 -4.42 5.50 4.50
CA SER A 3 -4.53 4.06 4.25
C SER A 3 -5.95 3.69 3.83
N ILE A 4 -6.10 2.57 3.14
CA ILE A 4 -7.41 2.01 2.79
C ILE A 4 -7.33 0.49 2.84
N GLN A 5 -8.40 -0.18 3.26
CA GLN A 5 -8.46 -1.63 3.23
C GLN A 5 -8.39 -2.16 1.79
N ALA A 6 -7.62 -3.21 1.61
CA ALA A 6 -7.43 -3.88 0.35
C ALA A 6 -7.64 -5.39 0.48
N GLU A 7 -7.94 -5.99 -0.66
CA GLU A 7 -7.95 -7.42 -0.86
C GLU A 7 -6.69 -7.78 -1.65
N PHE A 8 -5.93 -8.73 -1.12
CA PHE A 8 -4.73 -9.22 -1.75
C PHE A 8 -4.87 -10.71 -2.05
N GLN A 9 -4.74 -11.06 -3.32
CA GLN A 9 -4.63 -12.44 -3.78
C GLN A 9 -3.18 -12.69 -4.21
N LYS A 10 -2.59 -13.79 -3.74
CA LYS A 10 -1.20 -14.14 -4.05
C LYS A 10 -1.06 -14.82 -5.42
N ASP A 11 -2.09 -15.55 -5.86
CA ASP A 11 -2.11 -16.28 -7.12
C ASP A 11 -3.53 -16.27 -7.75
N PRO A 12 -3.76 -15.55 -8.86
CA PRO A 12 -2.85 -14.56 -9.47
C PRO A 12 -2.58 -13.40 -8.51
N ARG A 13 -1.41 -12.77 -8.62
CA ARG A 13 -1.05 -11.60 -7.80
C ARG A 13 -1.97 -10.43 -8.15
N GLU A 14 -3.00 -10.22 -7.34
CA GLU A 14 -4.02 -9.20 -7.57
C GLU A 14 -4.23 -8.39 -6.30
N ILE A 15 -4.23 -7.06 -6.43
CA ILE A 15 -4.45 -6.13 -5.33
C ILE A 15 -5.64 -5.27 -5.72
N LYS A 16 -6.69 -5.28 -4.90
CA LYS A 16 -7.91 -4.51 -5.13
C LYS A 16 -8.27 -3.73 -3.88
N ILE A 17 -8.77 -2.51 -4.05
CA ILE A 17 -9.37 -1.78 -2.93
C ILE A 17 -10.66 -2.50 -2.57
N LYS A 18 -10.82 -2.83 -1.30
CA LYS A 18 -12.02 -3.53 -0.82
C LYS A 18 -13.25 -2.65 -1.07
N ALA A 19 -14.31 -3.22 -1.63
CA ALA A 19 -15.51 -2.46 -1.96
C ALA A 19 -16.13 -1.83 -0.69
N GLY A 20 -16.37 -0.51 -0.73
CA GLY A 20 -16.89 0.25 0.41
C GLY A 20 -15.86 0.53 1.52
N ALA A 21 -14.58 0.24 1.29
CA ALA A 21 -13.53 0.65 2.22
C ALA A 21 -13.46 2.17 2.31
N GLN A 22 -13.28 2.65 3.53
CA GLN A 22 -13.05 4.07 3.80
C GLN A 22 -11.58 4.32 3.99
N GLN A 23 -11.16 5.55 3.65
CA GLN A 23 -9.81 5.99 3.89
C GLN A 23 -9.61 6.21 5.39
N GLU A 24 -8.62 5.55 5.98
CA GLU A 24 -8.26 5.62 7.39
C GLU A 24 -6.87 6.24 7.57
N ASP A 25 -6.61 6.81 8.75
CA ASP A 25 -5.28 7.30 9.12
C ASP A 25 -4.35 6.12 9.45
N TRP A 26 -3.27 5.96 8.69
CA TRP A 26 -2.37 4.81 8.82
C TRP A 26 -1.78 4.67 10.24
N PRO A 27 -1.26 5.72 10.88
CA PRO A 27 -0.83 5.64 12.28
C PRO A 27 -1.91 5.13 13.25
N GLN A 28 -3.18 5.48 13.05
CA GLN A 28 -4.27 4.93 13.86
C GLN A 28 -4.52 3.45 13.58
N VAL A 29 -4.41 3.03 12.32
CA VAL A 29 -4.52 1.62 11.92
C VAL A 29 -3.40 0.81 12.58
N CYS A 30 -2.13 1.24 12.51
CA CYS A 30 -1.01 0.57 13.16
C CYS A 30 -1.27 0.36 14.66
N ARG A 31 -1.70 1.40 15.38
CA ARG A 31 -2.03 1.31 16.81
C ARG A 31 -3.16 0.32 17.10
N ARG A 32 -4.16 0.24 16.21
CA ARG A 32 -5.27 -0.74 16.35
C ARG A 32 -4.77 -2.18 16.27
N PHE A 33 -3.70 -2.41 15.52
CA PHE A 33 -3.06 -3.71 15.35
C PHE A 33 -1.81 -3.87 16.24
N ASN A 34 -1.67 -3.10 17.33
CA ASN A 34 -0.51 -3.14 18.24
C ASN A 34 0.84 -2.95 17.53
N ASP A 35 0.87 -2.17 16.45
CA ASP A 35 2.02 -1.97 15.56
C ASP A 35 2.54 -3.27 14.90
N ASP A 36 1.77 -4.36 14.96
CA ASP A 36 2.03 -5.63 14.29
C ASP A 36 1.60 -5.56 12.81
N VAL A 37 2.42 -4.84 12.04
CA VAL A 37 2.21 -4.57 10.62
C VAL A 37 3.44 -4.95 9.81
N GLU A 38 3.24 -5.67 8.71
CA GLU A 38 4.30 -6.10 7.81
C GLU A 38 4.09 -5.51 6.41
N ARG A 39 5.16 -5.01 5.78
CA ARG A 39 5.12 -4.57 4.37
C ARG A 39 5.18 -5.81 3.47
N VAL A 40 4.11 -6.05 2.72
CA VAL A 40 4.02 -7.18 1.77
C VAL A 40 4.75 -6.85 0.48
N CYS A 41 4.43 -5.70 -0.14
CA CYS A 41 5.06 -5.29 -1.39
C CYS A 41 4.82 -3.82 -1.72
N ASP A 42 5.60 -3.31 -2.68
CA ASP A 42 5.32 -2.04 -3.33
C ASP A 42 4.14 -2.16 -4.28
N VAL A 43 3.29 -1.13 -4.27
CA VAL A 43 2.11 -1.02 -5.11
C VAL A 43 2.37 0.07 -6.12
N THR A 44 2.22 -0.26 -7.40
CA THR A 44 2.33 0.71 -8.48
C THR A 44 1.08 0.67 -9.33
N GLY A 45 0.47 1.83 -9.57
CA GLY A 45 -0.69 1.95 -10.46
C GLY A 45 -2.05 1.83 -9.77
N ILE A 46 -2.11 1.79 -8.43
CA ILE A 46 -3.37 1.87 -7.66
C ILE A 46 -3.45 3.24 -6.99
N GLU A 47 -4.14 4.17 -7.65
CA GLU A 47 -4.35 5.55 -7.20
C GLU A 47 -3.06 6.24 -6.71
N SER A 48 -3.07 6.80 -5.50
CA SER A 48 -1.91 7.40 -4.84
C SER A 48 -1.25 6.47 -3.82
N TYR A 49 -1.72 5.22 -3.67
CA TYR A 49 -1.15 4.25 -2.75
C TYR A 49 0.12 3.62 -3.32
N THR A 50 1.08 3.38 -2.43
CA THR A 50 2.44 3.01 -2.83
C THR A 50 2.97 1.76 -2.15
N GLY A 51 2.38 1.37 -1.02
CA GLY A 51 2.75 0.16 -0.28
C GLY A 51 1.52 -0.65 0.09
N LEU A 52 1.64 -1.97 0.03
CA LEU A 52 0.70 -2.91 0.61
C LEU A 52 1.27 -3.41 1.93
N TYR A 53 0.49 -3.26 2.99
CA TYR A 53 0.80 -3.74 4.32
C TYR A 53 -0.20 -4.80 4.74
N GLN A 54 0.26 -5.78 5.51
CA GLN A 54 -0.54 -6.78 6.18
C GLN A 54 -0.51 -6.49 7.67
N CYS A 55 -1.68 -6.37 8.28
CA CYS A 55 -1.85 -6.17 9.72
C CYS A 55 -2.45 -7.44 10.32
N PHE A 56 -2.00 -7.84 11.51
CA PHE A 56 -2.53 -9.02 12.18
C PHE A 56 -3.53 -8.62 13.26
N ASP A 57 -4.80 -8.97 13.05
CA ASP A 57 -5.84 -8.79 14.08
C ASP A 57 -5.61 -9.74 15.27
N GLU A 58 -6.30 -9.53 16.39
CA GLU A 58 -6.24 -10.38 17.60
C GLU A 58 -6.58 -11.85 17.31
N LYS A 59 -7.29 -12.11 16.21
CA LYS A 59 -7.64 -13.45 15.71
C LYS A 59 -6.59 -14.05 14.77
N ASN A 60 -5.41 -13.43 14.69
CA ASN A 60 -4.34 -13.73 13.75
C ASN A 60 -4.81 -13.74 12.28
N LYS A 61 -5.83 -12.93 11.98
CA LYS A 61 -6.34 -12.75 10.62
C LYS A 61 -5.56 -11.62 9.97
N GLY A 62 -4.86 -11.93 8.89
CA GLY A 62 -4.18 -10.93 8.06
C GLY A 62 -5.19 -10.02 7.37
N VAL A 63 -5.16 -8.73 7.68
CA VAL A 63 -5.92 -7.68 7.01
C VAL A 63 -4.97 -6.86 6.16
N PHE A 64 -5.27 -6.69 4.88
CA PHE A 64 -4.40 -5.93 3.98
C PHE A 64 -4.84 -4.47 3.89
N TYR A 65 -3.87 -3.57 3.91
CA TYR A 65 -4.05 -2.13 3.76
C TYR A 65 -3.12 -1.60 2.69
N LEU A 66 -3.68 -0.81 1.79
CA LEU A 66 -2.92 0.05 0.89
C LEU A 66 -2.59 1.34 1.63
N VAL A 67 -1.33 1.75 1.59
CA VAL A 67 -0.82 2.93 2.30
C VAL A 67 -0.19 3.89 1.30
N GLU A 68 -0.62 5.14 1.37
CA GLU A 68 0.05 6.28 0.76
C GLU A 68 1.16 6.72 1.71
N GLU A 69 2.33 6.14 1.51
CA GLU A 69 3.55 6.70 2.07
C GLU A 69 3.83 8.01 1.33
N ASP A 70 4.25 9.05 2.05
CA ASP A 70 4.55 10.36 1.47
C ASP A 70 5.74 10.23 0.51
N ASN A 71 5.40 9.88 -0.72
CA ASN A 71 6.34 9.39 -1.72
C ASN A 71 6.82 10.49 -2.64
N THR A 72 6.96 11.70 -2.09
CA THR A 72 7.69 12.79 -2.75
C THR A 72 9.05 12.28 -3.26
N LEU A 73 9.69 11.36 -2.52
CA LEU A 73 10.93 10.68 -2.90
C LEU A 73 10.77 9.51 -3.90
N ALA A 74 9.77 8.62 -3.79
CA ALA A 74 9.63 7.53 -4.78
C ALA A 74 9.05 8.01 -6.12
N ARG A 75 8.20 9.04 -6.12
CA ARG A 75 7.81 9.73 -7.37
C ARG A 75 9.02 10.34 -8.06
N LEU A 76 9.96 10.92 -7.29
CA LEU A 76 11.22 11.42 -7.84
C LEU A 76 12.06 10.28 -8.41
N LYS A 77 12.27 9.21 -7.63
CA LYS A 77 13.04 8.03 -8.08
C LYS A 77 12.43 7.37 -9.32
N ARG A 78 11.11 7.27 -9.42
CA ARG A 78 10.42 6.73 -10.61
C ARG A 78 10.54 7.66 -11.81
N ARG A 79 10.44 8.97 -11.62
CA ARG A 79 10.66 9.96 -12.68
C ARG A 79 12.08 9.84 -13.23
N HIS A 80 13.07 9.83 -12.35
CA HIS A 80 14.48 9.62 -12.71
C HIS A 80 14.74 8.25 -13.35
N PHE A 81 14.09 7.19 -12.87
CA PHE A 81 14.23 5.85 -13.46
C PHE A 81 13.64 5.79 -14.88
N LEU A 82 12.44 6.35 -15.08
CA LEU A 82 11.80 6.44 -16.40
C LEU A 82 12.60 7.33 -17.38
N GLU A 83 13.18 8.42 -16.89
CA GLU A 83 14.09 9.27 -17.66
C GLU A 83 15.39 8.53 -18.03
N ASN A 84 15.96 7.74 -17.10
CA ASN A 84 17.19 6.97 -17.35
C ASN A 84 17.02 5.80 -18.32
N ILE A 85 15.82 5.23 -18.46
CA ILE A 85 15.55 4.18 -19.46
C ILE A 85 15.16 4.75 -20.85
N GLY A 86 15.20 6.06 -21.03
CA GLY A 86 15.14 6.69 -22.36
C GLY A 86 13.76 6.70 -23.02
N ILE A 87 12.66 6.49 -22.29
CA ILE A 87 11.31 6.63 -22.87
C ILE A 87 10.97 8.13 -22.92
N LYS A 88 11.48 8.81 -23.94
CA LYS A 88 10.89 10.05 -24.46
C LYS A 88 9.76 9.66 -25.43
N HIS A 89 8.52 9.66 -24.95
CA HIS A 89 7.39 10.48 -25.42
C HIS A 89 6.07 9.98 -24.84
#